data_AF-A0A959K6Z5-F1
#
_entry.id   AF-A0A959K6Z5-F1
#
_cell.length_a   1.000
_cell.length_b   1.000
_cell.length_c   1.000
_cell.angle_alpha   90.00
_cell.angle_beta   90.00
_cell.angle_gamma   90.00
#
_symmetry.space_group_name_H-M   'P 1'
#
loop_
_entity.id
_entity.type
_entity.pdbx_description
1 polymer ?
#
loop_
_entity_poly.entity_id
_entity_poly.type
_entity_poly.pdbx_seq_one_letter_code
_entity_poly.pdbx_strand_id
1 'polypeptide(L)' 'MTIYKTRQEIANEYGVSRITLFRKLRDRGVKLPKTLLNNYHIQLIYNALGPPQRNLSQDHILEQKTSSNKQDETN' A
#
# COMPACT_ATOMS: atom_id res chain seq x y z
N MET A 1 17.29 -4.38 0.39
CA MET A 1 16.26 -4.00 1.38
C MET A 1 15.12 -4.99 1.32
N THR A 2 14.73 -5.56 2.45
CA THR A 2 13.61 -6.51 2.54
C THR A 2 12.34 -5.75 2.83
N ILE A 3 11.47 -5.59 1.82
CA ILE A 3 10.18 -4.92 1.98
C ILE A 3 9.14 -5.97 2.37
N TYR A 4 8.41 -5.68 3.45
CA TYR A 4 7.28 -6.47 3.88
C TYR A 4 6.01 -5.65 3.79
N LYS A 5 4.95 -6.25 3.26
CA LYS A 5 3.64 -5.63 3.18
C LYS A 5 2.57 -6.60 3.63
N THR A 6 1.54 -6.07 4.25
CA THR A 6 0.29 -6.77 4.48
C THR A 6 -0.50 -6.83 3.18
N ARG A 7 -1.44 -7.78 3.10
CA ARG A 7 -2.40 -7.82 1.98
C ARG A 7 -3.27 -6.58 1.89
N GLN A 8 -3.53 -5.93 3.04
CA GLN A 8 -4.35 -4.73 3.07
C GLN A 8 -3.61 -3.58 2.40
N GLU A 9 -2.31 -3.42 2.70
CA GLU A 9 -1.47 -2.42 2.02
C GLU A 9 -1.42 -2.64 0.51
N ILE A 10 -1.19 -3.88 0.07
CA ILE A 10 -1.22 -4.19 -1.37
C ILE A 10 -2.60 -3.87 -1.97
N ALA A 11 -3.69 -4.24 -1.30
CA ALA A 11 -5.04 -3.96 -1.80
C ALA A 11 -5.29 -2.45 -1.90
N ASN A 12 -4.81 -1.66 -0.94
CA ASN A 12 -4.89 -0.20 -0.95
C ASN A 12 -4.13 0.40 -2.15
N GLU A 13 -2.96 -0.14 -2.50
CA GLU A 13 -2.19 0.31 -3.67
C GLU A 13 -2.96 0.13 -4.98
N TYR A 14 -3.77 -0.92 -5.08
CA TYR A 14 -4.64 -1.17 -6.23
C TYR A 14 -6.00 -0.47 -6.13
N GLY A 15 -6.29 0.24 -5.04
CA GLY A 15 -7.59 0.88 -4.79
C GLY A 15 -8.74 -0.12 -4.69
N VAL A 16 -8.48 -1.35 -4.24
CA VAL A 16 -9.50 -2.41 -4.13
C VAL A 16 -9.57 -2.97 -2.72
N SER A 17 -10.68 -3.63 -2.38
CA SER A 17 -10.77 -4.38 -1.13
C SER A 17 -9.90 -5.64 -1.15
N ARG A 18 -9.43 -6.08 0.02
CA ARG A 18 -8.62 -7.31 0.17
C ARG A 18 -9.28 -8.56 -0.45
N ILE A 19 -10.60 -8.68 -0.36
CA ILE A 19 -11.37 -9.78 -0.96
C ILE A 19 -11.27 -9.74 -2.48
N THR A 20 -11.42 -8.56 -3.07
CA THR A 20 -11.30 -8.34 -4.52
C THR A 20 -9.88 -8.64 -5.00
N LEU A 21 -8.86 -8.20 -4.27
CA LEU A 21 -7.46 -8.55 -4.55
C LEU A 21 -7.28 -10.08 -4.58
N PHE A 22 -7.80 -10.78 -3.57
CA PHE A 22 -7.69 -12.23 -3.47
C PHE A 22 -8.42 -12.97 -4.60
N ARG A 23 -9.62 -12.50 -5.00
CA ARG A 23 -10.34 -13.05 -6.16
C ARG A 23 -9.53 -12.88 -7.44
N LYS A 24 -9.05 -11.66 -7.72
CA LYS A 24 -8.24 -11.36 -8.92
C LYS A 24 -6.95 -12.19 -9.00
N LEU A 25 -6.32 -12.48 -7.85
CA LEU A 25 -5.15 -13.33 -7.76
C LEU A 25 -5.49 -14.80 -7.97
N ARG A 26 -6.59 -15.27 -7.38
CA ARG A 26 -7.09 -16.64 -7.58
C ARG A 26 -7.44 -16.91 -9.04
N ASP A 27 -8.11 -15.96 -9.71
CA ASP A 27 -8.47 -16.07 -11.13
C ASP A 27 -7.23 -16.18 -12.03
N ARG A 28 -6.07 -15.72 -11.55
CA ARG A 28 -4.76 -15.83 -12.21
C ARG A 28 -3.89 -16.97 -11.69
N GLY A 29 -4.44 -17.85 -10.84
CA GLY A 29 -3.73 -18.99 -10.28
C GLY A 29 -2.68 -18.64 -9.20
N VAL A 30 -2.62 -17.39 -8.74
CA VAL A 30 -1.65 -16.96 -7.72
C VAL A 30 -2.15 -17.29 -6.32
N LYS A 31 -1.41 -18.15 -5.62
CA LYS A 31 -1.67 -18.50 -4.20
C LYS A 31 -0.69 -17.74 -3.30
N LEU A 32 -1.22 -16.98 -2.34
CA LEU A 32 -0.41 -16.23 -1.37
C LEU A 32 -0.47 -16.87 0.03
N PRO A 33 0.66 -16.96 0.75
CA PRO A 33 0.72 -17.56 2.09
C PRO A 33 0.04 -16.67 3.12
N LYS A 34 -0.74 -17.22 4.07
CA LYS A 34 -1.53 -16.46 5.06
C LYS A 34 -0.75 -15.43 5.91
N THR A 35 0.57 -15.51 5.88
CA THR A 35 1.52 -14.62 6.58
C THR A 35 1.69 -13.25 5.90
N LEU A 36 2.60 -12.45 6.47
CA LEU A 36 3.12 -11.23 5.88
C LEU A 36 3.75 -11.51 4.51
N LEU A 37 3.57 -10.60 3.54
CA LEU A 37 4.10 -10.76 2.20
C LEU A 37 5.50 -10.17 2.16
N ASN A 38 6.48 -10.97 1.76
CA ASN A 38 7.83 -10.52 1.47
C ASN A 38 7.93 -9.96 0.03
N ASN A 39 9.09 -9.42 -0.31
CA ASN A 39 9.36 -8.86 -1.63
C ASN A 39 9.04 -9.83 -2.78
N TYR A 40 9.34 -11.12 -2.64
CA TYR A 40 9.03 -12.12 -3.67
C TYR A 40 7.52 -12.22 -3.96
N HIS A 41 6.69 -12.26 -2.91
CA HIS A 41 5.24 -12.28 -3.08
C HIS A 41 4.70 -10.99 -3.68
N ILE A 42 5.28 -9.85 -3.33
CA ILE A 42 4.89 -8.54 -3.87
C ILE A 42 5.17 -8.53 -5.39
N GLN A 43 6.36 -8.98 -5.80
CA GLN A 43 6.71 -9.10 -7.22
C GLN A 43 5.78 -10.04 -7.99
N LEU A 44 5.42 -11.18 -7.41
CA LEU A 44 4.43 -12.10 -8.02
C LEU A 44 3.08 -11.42 -8.25
N ILE A 45 2.61 -10.62 -7.30
CA ILE A 45 1.34 -9.88 -7.42
C ILE A 45 1.44 -8.86 -8.55
N TYR A 46 2.54 -8.09 -8.59
CA TYR A 46 2.74 -7.07 -9.62
C TYR A 46 2.89 -7.67 -11.01
N ASN A 47 3.55 -8.81 -11.15
CA ASN A 47 3.64 -9.54 -12.42
C ASN A 47 2.27 -10.08 -12.87
N ALA A 48 1.43 -10.52 -11.94
CA ALA A 48 0.12 -11.09 -12.26
C ALA A 48 -0.94 -10.02 -12.58
N LEU A 49 -0.98 -8.93 -11.80
CA LEU A 49 -2.01 -7.89 -11.92
C LEU A 49 -1.55 -6.66 -12.72
N GLY A 50 -0.26 -6.58 -13.04
CA GLY A 50 0.39 -5.34 -13.46
C GLY A 50 0.82 -4.49 -12.25
N PRO A 51 1.73 -3.52 -12.45
CA PRO A 51 2.12 -2.60 -11.38
C PRO A 51 0.89 -1.81 -10.88
N PRO A 52 0.74 -1.61 -9.57
CA PRO A 52 -0.35 -0.81 -9.04
C PRO A 52 -0.23 0.62 -9.60
N GLN A 53 -1.33 1.15 -10.13
CA GLN A 53 -1.40 2.57 -10.46
C GLN A 53 -1.49 3.31 -9.14
N ARG A 54 -0.32 3.70 -8.63
CA ARG A 54 -0.12 4.48 -7.41
C ARG A 54 -1.08 5.67 -7.49
N ASN A 55 -2.26 5.57 -6.87
CA ASN A 55 -3.05 6.75 -6.58
C ASN A 55 -2.19 7.54 -5.59
N LEU A 56 -1.61 8.63 -6.06
CA LEU A 56 -0.70 9.55 -5.36
C LEU A 56 -1.30 10.19 -4.09
N SER A 57 -2.34 9.61 -3.51
CA SER A 57 -3.22 10.25 -2.53
C SER A 57 -2.86 9.96 -1.08
N GLN A 58 -1.82 9.18 -0.78
CA GLN A 58 -1.39 8.95 0.62
C GLN A 58 0.01 9.51 0.97
N ASP A 59 0.81 9.92 -0.02
CA ASP A 59 2.07 10.63 0.26
C ASP A 59 1.83 12.12 0.64
N HIS A 60 0.59 12.64 0.59
CA HIS A 60 0.27 14.05 0.89
C HIS A 60 -0.28 14.33 2.30
N ILE A 61 -0.18 13.40 3.26
CA ILE A 61 -0.73 13.61 4.62
C ILE A 61 0.36 13.86 5.68
N LEU A 62 1.64 13.65 5.39
CA LEU A 62 2.71 13.85 6.39
C LEU A 62 3.38 15.23 6.39
N GLU A 63 3.15 16.10 5.41
CA GLU A 63 3.90 17.35 5.25
C GLU A 63 3.05 18.63 5.46
N GLN A 64 2.08 18.61 6.38
CA GLN A 64 1.34 19.84 6.76
C GLN A 64 1.15 20.06 8.27
N LYS A 65 1.79 19.25 9.14
CA LYS A 65 1.60 19.37 10.60
C LYS A 65 2.79 19.95 11.39
N THR A 66 3.78 20.58 10.75
CA THR A 66 4.97 21.10 11.47
C THR A 66 5.21 22.61 11.41
N SER A 67 4.34 23.43 10.81
CA SER A 67 4.64 24.89 10.66
C SER A 67 3.61 25.87 11.22
N SER A 68 2.53 25.44 11.88
CA SER A 68 1.62 26.36 12.60
C SER A 68 1.71 26.17 14.10
N ASN A 69 2.83 26.59 14.71
CA ASN A 69 2.82 27.04 16.10
C ASN A 69 3.95 28.04 16.35
N LYS A 70 3.73 29.29 15.92
CA LYS A 70 4.31 30.49 16.54
C LYS A 70 3.30 31.61 16.37
N GLN A 71 2.35 31.65 17.29
CA GLN A 71 1.66 32.87 17.64
C GLN A 71 1.88 33.10 19.14
N ASP A 72 2.16 34.36 19.44
CA ASP A 72 1.99 35.01 20.73
C ASP A 72 2.98 34.71 21.86
N GLU A 73 4.07 35.49 21.88
CA GLU A 73 4.60 36.04 23.14
C GLU A 73 5.02 37.49 22.87
N THR A 74 4.04 38.41 22.93
CA THR A 74 4.28 39.80 23.29
C THR A 74 4.13 39.92 24.80
N ASN A 75 5.22 40.29 25.49
CA ASN A 75 5.14 41.08 26.72
C ASN A 75 6.41 41.90 26.90
#